data_AF-A0A662UZ34-F1
#
_entry.id   AF-A0A662UZ34-F1
#
_cell.length_a   1.000
_cell.length_b   1.000
_cell.length_c   1.000
_cell.angle_alpha   90.00
_cell.angle_beta   90.00
_cell.angle_gamma   90.00
#
_symmetry.space_group_name_H-M   'P 1'
#
loop_
_entity.id
_entity.type
_entity.pdbx_description
1 polymer ?
#
loop_
_entity_poly.entity_id
_entity_poly.type
_entity_poly.pdbx_seq_one_letter_code
_entity_poly.pdbx_strand_id
1 'polypeptide(L)'
;MKILADALNQFQQNLVNVLNEVVNRLPSIIGAIIIVLIGYVAGELIGSAINKVIQKFVEKPLNRTDIGKTIRELGLDLSDLIGGLTKAFIISISIVAAVDLLAIPGEAGTIIARVANYLPYLVGGITVLTIGVILALGFAKYIGSFLKKAFPEGYVSLAVLIENFILLGLIAVVITISLDLLDLQSTLIYPLVLGSLVIAIGVFIADSGLRIIIERHPEFKELAPFLQFLIILVFLIIGVSAVFSGYPSTTQVINNLALGLAIAFAIVLIPIAFYLAKKALMTAKKGG
;
A
#
# COMPACT_ATOMS: atom_id res chain seq x y z
N MET A 1 -70.69 10.77 10.76
CA MET A 1 -70.20 11.58 11.90
C MET A 1 -69.16 10.83 12.75
N LYS A 2 -69.42 9.57 13.15
CA LYS A 2 -68.47 8.74 13.92
C LYS A 2 -67.08 8.57 13.28
N ILE A 3 -67.03 8.26 11.98
CA ILE A 3 -65.76 8.10 11.23
C ILE A 3 -64.88 9.37 11.25
N LEU A 4 -65.49 10.56 11.18
CA LEU A 4 -64.76 11.83 11.21
C LEU A 4 -64.18 12.11 12.60
N ALA A 5 -64.93 11.78 13.65
CA ALA A 5 -64.48 11.90 15.03
C ALA A 5 -63.33 10.92 15.33
N ASP A 6 -63.43 9.68 14.84
CA ASP A 6 -62.39 8.66 15.00
C ASP A 6 -61.09 9.07 14.26
N ALA A 7 -61.19 9.61 13.04
CA ALA A 7 -60.04 10.11 12.28
C ALA A 7 -59.36 11.32 12.96
N LEU A 8 -60.14 12.25 13.52
CA LEU A 8 -59.61 13.39 14.29
C LEU A 8 -58.90 12.92 15.57
N ASN A 9 -59.49 11.96 16.29
CA ASN A 9 -58.88 11.39 17.49
C ASN A 9 -57.58 10.64 17.16
N GLN A 10 -57.55 9.88 16.07
CA GLN A 10 -56.34 9.19 15.61
C GLN A 10 -55.24 10.18 15.20
N PHE A 11 -55.60 11.26 14.51
CA PHE A 11 -54.65 12.32 14.15
C PHE A 11 -54.07 13.01 15.39
N GLN A 12 -54.93 13.36 16.36
CA GLN A 12 -54.48 13.96 17.62
C GLN A 12 -53.57 13.01 18.40
N GLN A 13 -53.90 11.72 18.48
CA GLN A 13 -53.04 10.72 19.12
C GLN A 13 -51.70 10.58 18.40
N ASN A 14 -51.68 10.56 17.07
CA ASN A 14 -50.44 10.52 16.30
C ASN A 14 -49.56 11.76 16.55
N LEU A 15 -50.15 12.96 16.61
CA LEU A 15 -49.43 14.18 16.95
C LEU A 15 -48.84 14.13 18.36
N VAL A 16 -49.62 13.69 19.35
CA VAL A 16 -49.14 13.54 20.73
C VAL A 16 -48.02 12.50 20.82
N ASN A 17 -48.13 11.39 20.08
CA ASN A 17 -47.09 10.36 20.03
C ASN A 17 -45.79 10.89 19.42
N VAL A 18 -45.86 11.65 18.32
CA VAL A 18 -44.69 12.29 17.70
C VAL A 18 -44.05 13.32 18.65
N LEU A 19 -44.85 14.16 19.31
CA LEU A 19 -44.35 15.13 20.27
C LEU A 19 -43.67 14.46 21.48
N ASN A 20 -44.28 13.40 22.01
CA ASN A 20 -43.69 12.61 23.10
C ASN A 20 -42.39 11.94 22.67
N GLU A 21 -42.31 11.43 21.44
CA GLU A 21 -41.08 10.86 20.90
C GLU A 21 -39.97 11.92 20.79
N VAL A 22 -40.28 13.12 20.29
CA VAL A 22 -39.32 14.24 20.22
C VAL A 22 -38.83 14.64 21.61
N VAL A 23 -39.73 14.81 22.58
CA VAL A 23 -39.38 15.19 23.95
C VAL A 23 -38.52 14.11 24.62
N ASN A 24 -38.85 12.83 24.42
CA ASN A 24 -38.08 11.71 24.98
C ASN A 24 -36.68 11.56 24.37
N ARG A 25 -36.43 12.14 23.19
CA ARG A 25 -35.12 12.15 22.52
C ARG A 25 -34.25 13.37 22.87
N LEU A 26 -34.81 14.41 23.50
CA LEU A 26 -34.02 15.59 23.91
C LEU A 26 -32.80 15.23 24.79
N PRO A 27 -32.91 14.32 25.79
CA PRO A 27 -31.76 13.93 26.60
C PRO A 27 -30.62 13.29 25.79
N SER A 28 -30.93 12.42 24.82
CA SER A 28 -29.91 11.78 23.99
C SER A 28 -29.26 12.76 23.02
N ILE A 29 -30.02 13.72 22.48
CA ILE A 29 -29.47 14.81 21.65
C ILE A 29 -28.47 15.65 22.44
N ILE A 30 -28.84 16.07 23.66
CA ILE A 30 -27.95 16.84 24.53
C ILE A 30 -26.70 16.01 24.87
N GLY A 31 -26.86 14.74 25.22
CA GLY A 31 -25.75 13.84 25.49
C GLY A 31 -24.81 13.68 24.30
N ALA A 32 -25.35 13.52 23.09
CA ALA A 32 -24.57 13.40 21.85
C ALA A 32 -23.74 14.66 21.57
N ILE A 33 -24.34 15.84 21.75
CA ILE A 33 -23.62 17.13 21.63
C ILE A 33 -22.47 17.19 22.65
N ILE A 34 -22.72 16.82 23.91
CA ILE A 34 -21.70 16.80 24.95
C ILE A 34 -20.56 15.84 24.59
N ILE A 35 -20.86 14.65 24.07
CA ILE A 35 -19.85 13.68 23.65
C ILE A 35 -18.95 14.25 22.55
N VAL A 36 -19.53 14.88 21.52
CA VAL A 36 -18.75 15.50 20.43
C VAL A 36 -17.89 16.65 20.96
N LEU A 37 -18.41 17.47 21.86
CA LEU A 37 -17.65 18.54 22.50
C LEU A 37 -16.47 18.00 23.31
N ILE A 38 -16.69 16.94 24.10
CA ILE A 38 -15.62 16.27 24.83
C ILE A 38 -14.58 15.69 23.86
N GLY A 39 -15.02 15.04 22.78
CA GLY A 39 -14.16 14.52 21.74
C GLY A 39 -13.30 15.58 21.06
N TYR A 40 -13.88 16.75 20.76
CA TYR A 40 -13.16 17.89 20.21
C TYR A 40 -12.08 18.40 21.17
N VAL A 41 -12.43 18.62 22.44
CA VAL A 41 -11.48 19.09 23.46
C VAL A 41 -10.37 18.05 23.68
N ALA A 42 -10.73 16.77 23.83
CA ALA A 42 -9.77 15.69 23.97
C ALA A 42 -8.84 15.57 22.75
N GLY A 43 -9.42 15.69 21.55
CA GLY A 43 -8.67 15.68 20.29
C GLY A 43 -7.68 16.84 20.19
N GLU A 44 -8.07 18.04 20.61
CA GLU A 44 -7.18 19.21 20.64
C GLU A 44 -6.02 19.01 21.63
N LEU A 45 -6.32 18.54 22.84
CA LEU A 45 -5.32 18.33 23.89
C LEU A 45 -4.33 17.24 23.50
N ILE A 46 -4.83 16.08 23.06
CA ILE A 46 -4.00 14.93 22.69
C ILE A 46 -3.26 15.20 21.39
N GLY A 47 -3.92 15.77 20.38
CA GLY A 47 -3.30 16.14 19.10
C GLY A 47 -2.16 17.14 19.29
N SER A 48 -2.36 18.15 20.13
CA SER A 48 -1.32 19.12 20.48
C SER A 48 -0.17 18.49 21.27
N ALA A 49 -0.46 17.55 22.18
CA ALA A 49 0.57 16.82 22.92
C ALA A 49 1.43 15.97 21.97
N ILE A 50 0.78 15.23 21.06
CA ILE A 50 1.46 14.40 20.05
C ILE A 50 2.29 15.27 19.10
N ASN A 51 1.74 16.39 18.63
CA ASN A 51 2.49 17.35 17.81
C ASN A 51 3.81 17.72 18.50
N LYS A 52 3.77 18.18 19.76
CA LYS A 52 4.97 18.55 20.52
C LYS A 52 5.98 17.41 20.65
N VAL A 53 5.49 16.18 20.86
CA VAL A 53 6.33 14.98 20.93
C VAL A 53 7.01 14.73 19.58
N ILE A 54 6.25 14.69 18.49
CA ILE A 54 6.77 14.46 17.14
C ILE A 54 7.75 15.55 16.73
N GLN A 55 7.40 16.82 16.96
CA GLN A 55 8.28 17.95 16.65
C GLN A 55 9.64 17.82 17.34
N LYS A 56 9.63 17.43 18.62
CA LYS A 56 10.85 17.33 19.42
C LYS A 56 11.69 16.11 19.08
N PHE A 57 11.06 14.93 18.96
CA PHE A 57 11.77 13.65 18.89
C PHE A 57 11.95 13.11 17.46
N VAL A 58 11.10 13.52 16.52
CA VAL A 58 11.12 13.01 15.15
C VAL A 58 11.52 14.11 14.18
N GLU A 59 10.77 15.21 14.14
CA GLU A 59 10.91 16.22 13.09
C GLU A 59 12.21 17.01 13.21
N LYS A 60 12.57 17.50 14.40
CA LYS A 60 13.84 18.24 14.62
C LYS A 60 15.08 17.43 14.24
N PRO A 61 15.23 16.15 14.69
CA PRO A 61 16.32 15.30 14.21
C PRO A 61 16.27 15.04 12.71
N LEU A 62 15.07 14.76 12.17
CA LEU A 62 14.91 14.45 10.75
C LEU A 62 15.27 15.63 9.85
N ASN A 63 14.93 16.86 10.24
CA ASN A 63 15.25 18.09 9.51
C ASN A 63 16.76 18.34 9.36
N ARG A 64 17.61 17.66 10.14
CA ARG A 64 19.07 17.71 9.98
C ARG A 64 19.58 16.78 8.87
N THR A 65 18.75 15.84 8.41
CA THR A 65 19.06 14.88 7.36
C THR A 65 18.61 15.40 5.98
N ASP A 66 19.22 14.89 4.93
CA ASP A 66 18.82 15.22 3.55
C ASP A 66 17.40 14.71 3.21
N ILE A 67 16.87 13.75 3.97
CA ILE A 67 15.48 13.29 3.83
C ILE A 67 14.52 14.35 4.41
N GLY A 68 14.79 14.82 5.64
CA GLY A 68 13.93 15.82 6.27
C GLY A 68 13.93 17.17 5.56
N LYS A 69 15.06 17.57 4.98
CA LYS A 69 15.13 18.77 4.11
C LYS A 69 14.18 18.65 2.92
N THR A 70 14.22 17.53 2.20
CA THR A 70 13.31 17.27 1.07
C THR A 70 11.84 17.29 1.50
N ILE A 71 11.49 16.66 2.63
CA ILE A 71 10.10 16.67 3.14
C ILE A 71 9.63 18.10 3.45
N ARG A 72 10.50 18.92 4.05
CA ARG A 72 10.19 20.30 4.40
C ARG A 72 10.09 21.21 3.17
N GLU A 73 10.91 20.97 2.14
CA GLU A 73 10.81 21.65 0.83
C GLU A 73 9.48 21.38 0.14
N LEU A 74 8.86 20.22 0.38
CA LEU A 74 7.51 19.89 -0.09
C LEU A 74 6.39 20.59 0.72
N GLY A 75 6.74 21.43 1.70
CA GLY A 75 5.79 22.14 2.56
C GLY A 75 5.09 21.25 3.59
N LEU A 76 5.64 20.07 3.88
CA LEU A 76 5.05 19.11 4.82
C LEU A 76 5.66 19.30 6.22
N ASP A 77 4.82 19.70 7.19
CA ASP A 77 5.16 19.68 8.61
C ASP A 77 4.65 18.38 9.25
N LEU A 78 5.58 17.50 9.63
CA LEU A 78 5.24 16.17 10.16
C LEU A 78 4.52 16.25 11.51
N SER A 79 4.89 17.22 12.34
CA SER A 79 4.34 17.38 13.67
C SER A 79 2.89 17.85 13.62
N ASP A 80 2.62 18.84 12.79
CA ASP A 80 1.27 19.34 12.53
C ASP A 80 0.41 18.27 11.85
N LEU A 81 0.98 17.53 10.91
CA LEU A 81 0.27 16.48 10.18
C LEU A 81 -0.13 15.33 11.10
N ILE A 82 0.80 14.77 11.89
CA ILE A 82 0.50 13.67 12.82
C ILE A 82 -0.45 14.13 13.94
N GLY A 83 -0.22 15.34 14.49
CA GLY A 83 -1.09 15.91 15.51
C GLY A 83 -2.51 16.15 15.00
N GLY A 84 -2.64 16.72 13.81
CA GLY A 84 -3.92 16.99 13.14
C GLY A 84 -4.69 15.72 12.80
N LEU A 85 -4.01 14.70 12.27
CA LEU A 85 -4.62 13.39 12.00
C LEU A 85 -5.08 12.69 13.28
N THR A 86 -4.30 12.78 14.36
CA THR A 86 -4.70 12.23 15.66
C THR A 86 -5.93 12.94 16.21
N LYS A 87 -5.97 14.28 16.13
CA LYS A 87 -7.16 15.07 16.50
C LYS A 87 -8.38 14.64 15.68
N ALA A 88 -8.22 14.53 14.36
CA ALA A 88 -9.30 14.09 13.48
C ALA A 88 -9.81 12.70 13.86
N PHE A 89 -8.91 11.76 14.19
CA PHE A 89 -9.28 10.40 14.58
C PHE A 89 -10.09 10.37 15.89
N ILE A 90 -9.67 11.13 16.91
CA ILE A 90 -10.39 11.24 18.19
C ILE A 90 -11.78 11.85 17.98
N ILE A 91 -11.88 12.89 17.16
CA ILE A 91 -13.16 13.52 16.81
C ILE A 91 -14.06 12.50 16.08
N SER A 92 -13.53 11.75 15.12
CA SER A 92 -14.28 10.70 14.43
C SER A 92 -14.85 9.65 15.39
N ILE A 93 -14.07 9.18 16.36
CA ILE A 93 -14.55 8.24 17.39
C ILE A 93 -15.67 8.87 18.23
N SER A 94 -15.54 10.15 18.60
CA SER A 94 -16.59 10.84 19.36
C SER A 94 -17.89 10.99 18.57
N ILE A 95 -17.82 11.18 17.25
CA ILE A 95 -18.99 11.22 16.37
C ILE A 95 -19.68 9.86 16.34
N VAL A 96 -18.91 8.77 16.24
CA VAL A 96 -19.46 7.40 16.33
C VAL A 96 -20.22 7.21 17.63
N ALA A 97 -19.58 7.50 18.77
CA ALA A 97 -20.20 7.37 20.08
C ALA A 97 -21.46 8.26 20.24
N ALA A 98 -21.45 9.47 19.67
CA ALA A 98 -22.59 10.36 19.68
C ALA A 98 -23.76 9.82 18.85
N VAL A 99 -23.48 9.27 17.66
CA VAL A 99 -24.49 8.65 16.80
C VAL A 99 -25.09 7.40 17.44
N ASP A 100 -24.26 6.58 18.09
CA ASP A 100 -24.73 5.42 18.84
C ASP A 100 -25.66 5.83 19.99
N LEU A 101 -25.33 6.91 20.71
CA LEU A 101 -26.18 7.44 21.78
C LEU A 101 -27.52 8.00 21.27
N LEU A 102 -27.55 8.60 20.07
CA LEU A 102 -28.79 9.08 19.47
C LEU A 102 -29.77 7.94 19.20
N ALA A 103 -29.27 6.73 18.92
CA ALA A 103 -30.03 5.51 18.67
C ALA A 103 -31.20 5.73 17.70
N ILE A 104 -30.92 6.38 16.56
CA ILE A 104 -31.91 6.78 15.57
C ILE A 104 -32.55 5.51 14.97
N PRO A 105 -33.88 5.33 15.08
CA PRO A 105 -34.54 4.13 14.57
C PRO A 105 -34.73 4.20 13.05
N GLY A 106 -34.92 3.03 12.43
CA GLY A 106 -35.25 2.89 11.01
C GLY A 106 -34.04 2.98 10.07
N GLU A 107 -34.31 2.94 8.77
CA GLU A 107 -33.29 2.89 7.73
C GLU A 107 -32.39 4.13 7.71
N ALA A 108 -32.97 5.30 7.96
CA ALA A 108 -32.21 6.55 8.08
C ALA A 108 -31.14 6.49 9.18
N GLY A 109 -31.47 5.89 10.33
CA GLY A 109 -30.52 5.70 11.43
C GLY A 109 -29.37 4.77 11.06
N THR A 110 -29.66 3.68 10.35
CA THR A 110 -28.65 2.74 9.85
C THR A 110 -27.67 3.42 8.88
N ILE A 111 -28.15 4.28 7.99
CA ILE A 111 -27.29 5.02 7.06
C ILE A 111 -26.41 6.01 7.81
N ILE A 112 -26.98 6.77 8.76
CA ILE A 112 -26.22 7.73 9.57
C ILE A 112 -25.14 7.00 10.40
N ALA A 113 -25.50 5.87 11.01
CA ALA A 113 -24.55 5.04 11.75
C ALA A 113 -23.43 4.51 10.85
N ARG A 114 -23.75 4.08 9.62
CA ARG A 114 -22.74 3.63 8.66
C ARG A 114 -21.78 4.77 8.27
N VAL A 115 -22.30 5.97 7.99
CA VAL A 115 -21.48 7.14 7.64
C VAL A 115 -20.59 7.54 8.82
N ALA A 116 -21.12 7.59 10.03
CA ALA A 116 -20.35 7.89 11.23
C ALA A 116 -19.24 6.86 11.45
N ASN A 117 -19.57 5.57 11.36
CA ASN A 117 -18.61 4.48 11.50
C ASN A 117 -17.54 4.49 10.41
N TYR A 118 -17.80 5.07 9.24
CA TYR A 118 -16.81 5.24 8.19
C TYR A 118 -15.75 6.31 8.50
N LEU A 119 -16.05 7.30 9.35
CA LEU A 119 -15.12 8.42 9.63
C LEU A 119 -13.78 7.98 10.23
N PRO A 120 -13.71 7.09 11.25
CA PRO A 120 -12.43 6.60 11.76
C PRO A 120 -11.60 5.86 10.70
N TYR A 121 -12.25 5.03 9.87
CA TYR A 121 -11.60 4.33 8.76
C TYR A 121 -11.07 5.30 7.71
N LEU A 122 -11.84 6.33 7.37
CA LEU A 122 -11.43 7.40 6.45
C LEU A 122 -10.17 8.10 6.95
N VAL A 123 -10.17 8.53 8.21
CA VAL A 123 -9.01 9.19 8.82
C VAL A 123 -7.83 8.22 8.89
N GLY A 124 -8.05 6.96 9.25
CA GLY A 124 -7.02 5.93 9.31
C GLY A 124 -6.36 5.66 7.96
N GLY A 125 -7.15 5.51 6.90
CA GLY A 125 -6.65 5.35 5.54
C GLY A 125 -5.82 6.55 5.08
N ILE A 126 -6.35 7.77 5.22
CA ILE A 126 -5.61 9.01 4.92
C ILE A 126 -4.31 9.08 5.72
N THR A 127 -4.35 8.71 7.00
CA THR A 127 -3.16 8.68 7.86
C THR A 127 -2.11 7.73 7.32
N VAL A 128 -2.50 6.51 6.95
CA VAL A 128 -1.57 5.55 6.36
C VAL A 128 -1.04 6.03 5.02
N LEU A 129 -1.84 6.62 4.14
CA LEU A 129 -1.31 7.19 2.88
C LEU A 129 -0.26 8.24 3.15
N THR A 130 -0.58 9.23 3.98
CA THR A 130 0.30 10.38 4.14
C THR A 130 1.56 10.02 4.92
N ILE A 131 1.41 9.35 6.06
CA ILE A 131 2.57 8.93 6.87
C ILE A 131 3.35 7.82 6.17
N GLY A 132 2.66 6.85 5.58
CA GLY A 132 3.27 5.72 4.90
C GLY A 132 4.12 6.15 3.71
N VAL A 133 3.67 7.11 2.89
CA VAL A 133 4.47 7.63 1.76
C VAL A 133 5.75 8.30 2.27
N ILE A 134 5.66 9.08 3.35
CA ILE A 134 6.83 9.74 3.96
C ILE A 134 7.82 8.71 4.48
N LEU A 135 7.34 7.66 5.15
CA LEU A 135 8.17 6.55 5.63
C LEU A 135 8.79 5.77 4.47
N ALA A 136 8.03 5.51 3.40
CA ALA A 136 8.52 4.83 2.20
C ALA A 136 9.66 5.60 1.53
N LEU A 137 9.50 6.93 1.37
CA LEU A 137 10.54 7.82 0.84
C LEU A 137 11.81 7.78 1.69
N GLY A 138 11.64 7.92 3.02
CA GLY A 138 12.76 7.89 3.95
C GLY A 138 13.51 6.56 3.93
N PHE A 139 12.79 5.45 3.95
CA PHE A 139 13.38 4.10 3.96
C PHE A 139 14.07 3.78 2.63
N ALA A 140 13.44 4.08 1.49
CA ALA A 140 14.05 3.88 0.18
C ALA A 140 15.36 4.66 0.05
N LYS A 141 15.36 5.96 0.43
CA LYS A 141 16.55 6.81 0.39
C LYS A 141 17.64 6.34 1.36
N TYR A 142 17.27 5.81 2.52
CA TYR A 142 18.21 5.21 3.47
C TYR A 142 18.92 3.99 2.86
N ILE A 143 18.16 3.04 2.29
CA ILE A 143 18.73 1.86 1.63
C ILE A 143 19.55 2.27 0.41
N GLY A 144 19.04 3.17 -0.44
CA GLY A 144 19.76 3.69 -1.60
C GLY A 144 21.11 4.31 -1.24
N SER A 145 21.15 5.11 -0.18
CA SER A 145 22.39 5.74 0.30
C SER A 145 23.38 4.73 0.85
N PHE A 146 22.91 3.70 1.56
CA PHE A 146 23.75 2.60 2.03
C PHE A 146 24.35 1.83 0.85
N LEU A 147 23.53 1.49 -0.14
CA LEU A 147 23.95 0.78 -1.34
C LEU A 147 24.97 1.58 -2.16
N LYS A 148 24.75 2.89 -2.35
CA LYS A 148 25.71 3.77 -3.05
C LYS A 148 27.11 3.76 -2.42
N LYS A 149 27.19 3.62 -1.09
CA LYS A 149 28.47 3.53 -0.36
C LYS A 149 29.09 2.13 -0.41
N ALA A 150 28.27 1.09 -0.51
CA ALA A 150 28.73 -0.30 -0.57
C ALA A 150 29.15 -0.73 -1.99
N PHE A 151 28.60 -0.12 -3.03
CA PHE A 151 28.90 -0.46 -4.41
C PHE A 151 30.18 0.23 -4.93
N PRO A 152 31.00 -0.45 -5.76
CA PRO A 152 32.12 0.17 -6.46
C PRO A 152 31.66 1.30 -7.41
N GLU A 153 32.55 2.25 -7.74
CA GLU A 153 32.23 3.48 -8.50
C GLU A 153 31.52 3.22 -9.85
N GLY A 154 31.71 2.06 -10.48
CA GLY A 154 31.03 1.66 -11.72
C GLY A 154 29.59 1.16 -11.57
N TYR A 155 29.10 0.94 -10.35
CA TYR A 155 27.78 0.33 -10.06
C TYR A 155 26.82 1.25 -9.30
N VAL A 156 27.16 2.54 -9.16
CA VAL A 156 26.31 3.54 -8.48
C VAL A 156 24.92 3.63 -9.12
N SER A 157 24.82 3.47 -10.44
CA SER A 157 23.56 3.42 -11.17
C SER A 157 22.64 2.27 -10.72
N LEU A 158 23.20 1.12 -10.30
CA LEU A 158 22.40 0.02 -9.73
C LEU A 158 21.82 0.40 -8.37
N ALA A 159 22.58 1.15 -7.57
CA ALA A 159 22.11 1.61 -6.28
C ALA A 159 20.89 2.55 -6.40
N VAL A 160 20.94 3.48 -7.36
CA VAL A 160 19.82 4.39 -7.68
C VAL A 160 18.61 3.61 -8.16
N LEU A 161 18.83 2.59 -8.98
CA LEU A 161 17.75 1.77 -9.49
C LEU A 161 17.06 0.97 -8.37
N ILE A 162 17.85 0.34 -7.49
CA ILE A 162 17.32 -0.41 -6.35
C ILE A 162 16.54 0.52 -5.41
N GLU A 163 17.05 1.74 -5.17
CA GLU A 163 16.35 2.78 -4.41
C GLU A 163 14.95 3.05 -4.99
N ASN A 164 14.85 3.28 -6.31
CA ASN A 164 13.57 3.54 -6.98
C ASN A 164 12.63 2.33 -6.92
N PHE A 165 13.13 1.12 -7.09
CA PHE A 165 12.30 -0.08 -7.01
C PHE A 165 11.79 -0.37 -5.60
N ILE A 166 12.61 -0.15 -4.58
CA ILE A 166 12.18 -0.22 -3.17
C ILE A 166 11.09 0.82 -2.91
N LEU A 167 11.29 2.06 -3.39
CA LEU A 167 10.29 3.11 -3.25
C LEU A 167 8.95 2.73 -3.87
N LEU A 168 8.95 2.25 -5.12
CA LEU A 168 7.74 1.83 -5.83
C LEU A 168 7.03 0.68 -5.10
N GLY A 169 7.78 -0.32 -4.63
CA GLY A 169 7.22 -1.43 -3.86
C GLY A 169 6.59 -0.97 -2.54
N LEU A 170 7.26 -0.07 -1.81
CA LEU A 170 6.73 0.47 -0.55
C LEU A 170 5.51 1.35 -0.75
N ILE A 171 5.49 2.18 -1.81
CA ILE A 171 4.32 2.98 -2.17
C ILE A 171 3.14 2.05 -2.48
N ALA A 172 3.36 0.94 -3.20
CA ALA A 172 2.30 -0.05 -3.45
C ALA A 172 1.71 -0.61 -2.16
N VAL A 173 2.57 -1.00 -1.21
CA VAL A 173 2.16 -1.49 0.11
C VAL A 173 1.35 -0.44 0.86
N VAL A 174 1.82 0.81 0.90
CA VAL A 174 1.14 1.91 1.59
C VAL A 174 -0.23 2.18 0.99
N ILE A 175 -0.33 2.24 -0.34
CA ILE A 175 -1.60 2.45 -1.03
C ILE A 175 -2.56 1.30 -0.72
N THR A 176 -2.12 0.05 -0.80
CA THR A 176 -2.97 -1.10 -0.50
C THR A 176 -3.47 -1.10 0.94
N ILE A 177 -2.59 -0.92 1.93
CA ILE A 177 -3.01 -0.86 3.34
C ILE A 177 -4.02 0.28 3.54
N SER A 178 -3.77 1.45 2.94
CA SER A 178 -4.75 2.54 3.06
C SER A 178 -6.08 2.19 2.43
N LEU A 179 -6.11 1.62 1.23
CA LEU A 179 -7.37 1.36 0.54
C LEU A 179 -8.16 0.25 1.24
N ASP A 180 -7.46 -0.74 1.79
CA ASP A 180 -8.06 -1.77 2.65
C ASP A 180 -8.65 -1.14 3.91
N LEU A 181 -7.96 -0.19 4.56
CA LEU A 181 -8.53 0.58 5.68
C LEU A 181 -9.76 1.39 5.28
N LEU A 182 -9.80 1.91 4.05
CA LEU A 182 -10.94 2.66 3.50
C LEU A 182 -12.09 1.75 3.07
N ASP A 183 -12.00 0.43 3.27
CA ASP A 183 -12.93 -0.59 2.78
C ASP A 183 -13.18 -0.49 1.26
N LEU A 184 -12.19 0.02 0.53
CA LEU A 184 -12.19 0.04 -0.92
C LEU A 184 -11.53 -1.28 -1.37
N GLN A 185 -12.28 -2.13 -2.08
CA GLN A 185 -11.77 -3.42 -2.57
C GLN A 185 -10.49 -3.22 -3.39
N SER A 186 -9.32 -3.35 -2.74
CA SER A 186 -8.02 -2.96 -3.28
C SER A 186 -7.17 -4.14 -3.74
N THR A 187 -7.78 -5.33 -3.79
CA THR A 187 -7.17 -6.64 -4.06
C THR A 187 -6.31 -6.70 -5.32
N LEU A 188 -6.44 -5.75 -6.24
CA LEU A 188 -5.68 -5.70 -7.49
C LEU A 188 -4.47 -4.78 -7.45
N ILE A 189 -4.39 -3.81 -6.54
CA ILE A 189 -3.37 -2.76 -6.60
C ILE A 189 -1.99 -3.31 -6.26
N TYR A 190 -1.85 -3.99 -5.13
CA TYR A 190 -0.57 -4.57 -4.73
C TYR A 190 -0.07 -5.61 -5.74
N PRO A 191 -0.87 -6.62 -6.16
CA PRO A 191 -0.46 -7.58 -7.19
C PRO A 191 -0.02 -6.92 -8.51
N LEU A 192 -0.74 -5.89 -8.95
CA LEU A 192 -0.46 -5.21 -10.22
C LEU A 192 0.86 -4.42 -10.17
N VAL A 193 1.09 -3.66 -9.09
CA VAL A 193 2.34 -2.90 -8.94
C VAL A 193 3.51 -3.86 -8.73
N LEU A 194 3.36 -4.90 -7.91
CA LEU A 194 4.42 -5.89 -7.70
C LEU A 194 4.76 -6.63 -9.00
N GLY A 195 3.75 -7.07 -9.75
CA GLY A 195 3.97 -7.77 -11.00
C GLY A 195 4.63 -6.90 -12.07
N SER A 196 4.19 -5.65 -12.23
CA SER A 196 4.83 -4.71 -13.15
C SER A 196 6.27 -4.37 -12.74
N LEU A 197 6.53 -4.24 -11.44
CA LEU A 197 7.87 -4.00 -10.90
C LEU A 197 8.81 -5.17 -11.18
N VAL A 198 8.36 -6.41 -10.95
CA VAL A 198 9.14 -7.63 -11.24
C VAL A 198 9.48 -7.71 -12.72
N ILE A 199 8.54 -7.39 -13.62
CA ILE A 199 8.79 -7.37 -15.07
C ILE A 199 9.84 -6.31 -15.42
N ALA A 200 9.69 -5.09 -14.89
CA ALA A 200 10.63 -3.99 -15.14
C ALA A 200 12.05 -4.33 -14.67
N ILE A 201 12.18 -4.90 -13.47
CA ILE A 201 13.46 -5.41 -12.94
C ILE A 201 14.04 -6.47 -13.88
N GLY A 202 13.23 -7.40 -14.36
CA GLY A 202 13.65 -8.44 -15.28
C GLY A 202 14.20 -7.92 -16.58
N VAL A 203 13.50 -6.96 -17.21
CA VAL A 203 13.95 -6.31 -18.44
C VAL A 203 15.27 -5.56 -18.21
N PHE A 204 15.38 -4.86 -17.09
CA PHE A 204 16.60 -4.15 -16.73
C PHE A 204 17.80 -5.10 -16.54
N ILE A 205 17.60 -6.20 -15.80
CA ILE A 205 18.65 -7.21 -15.57
C ILE A 205 19.07 -7.86 -16.89
N ALA A 206 18.10 -8.16 -17.76
CA ALA A 206 18.37 -8.76 -19.06
C ALA A 206 19.23 -7.86 -19.98
N ASP A 207 18.99 -6.54 -19.97
CA ASP A 207 19.79 -5.59 -20.75
C ASP A 207 21.15 -5.30 -20.09
N SER A 208 21.14 -4.87 -18.82
CA SER A 208 22.34 -4.40 -18.13
C SER A 208 23.28 -5.55 -17.73
N GLY A 209 22.72 -6.62 -17.15
CA GLY A 209 23.50 -7.75 -16.68
C GLY A 209 24.22 -8.46 -17.82
N LEU A 210 23.54 -8.58 -18.96
CA LEU A 210 24.09 -9.25 -20.12
C LEU A 210 25.16 -8.42 -20.83
N ARG A 211 24.99 -7.09 -20.90
CA ARG A 211 26.01 -6.19 -21.45
C ARG A 211 27.34 -6.33 -20.71
N ILE A 212 27.30 -6.37 -19.38
CA ILE A 212 28.49 -6.58 -18.54
C ILE A 212 29.18 -7.92 -18.84
N ILE A 213 28.40 -8.98 -19.07
CA ILE A 213 28.94 -10.31 -19.41
C ILE A 213 29.61 -10.27 -20.78
N ILE A 214 28.98 -9.67 -21.79
CA ILE A 214 29.53 -9.58 -23.16
C ILE A 214 30.81 -8.73 -23.18
N GLU A 215 30.86 -7.65 -22.41
CA GLU A 215 32.05 -6.79 -22.29
C GLU A 215 33.24 -7.54 -21.68
N ARG A 216 33.00 -8.41 -20.69
CA ARG A 216 34.06 -9.20 -20.03
C ARG A 216 34.40 -10.49 -20.78
N HIS A 217 33.43 -11.06 -21.48
CA HIS A 217 33.55 -12.32 -22.20
C HIS A 217 32.91 -12.19 -23.59
N PRO A 218 33.66 -11.65 -24.57
CA PRO A 218 33.16 -11.44 -25.92
C PRO A 218 32.66 -12.71 -26.60
N GLU A 219 33.15 -13.89 -26.18
CA GLU A 219 32.67 -15.20 -26.66
C GLU A 219 31.17 -15.44 -26.43
N PHE A 220 30.52 -14.76 -25.48
CA PHE A 220 29.08 -14.91 -25.23
C PHE A 220 28.20 -14.02 -26.11
N LYS A 221 28.77 -13.21 -27.00
CA LYS A 221 28.02 -12.28 -27.84
C LYS A 221 26.96 -12.98 -28.70
N GLU A 222 27.25 -14.19 -29.19
CA GLU A 222 26.30 -14.99 -29.99
C GLU A 222 25.14 -15.55 -29.15
N LEU A 223 25.38 -15.81 -27.87
CA LEU A 223 24.37 -16.33 -26.94
C LEU A 223 23.54 -15.21 -26.29
N ALA A 224 23.93 -13.95 -26.47
CA ALA A 224 23.31 -12.83 -25.82
C ALA A 224 21.80 -12.70 -26.12
N PRO A 225 21.34 -12.71 -27.40
CA PRO A 225 19.91 -12.59 -27.67
C PRO A 225 19.08 -13.71 -27.01
N PHE A 226 19.63 -14.93 -26.94
CA PHE A 226 18.98 -16.06 -26.30
C PHE A 226 18.89 -15.90 -24.77
N LEU A 227 19.99 -15.49 -24.12
CA LEU A 227 20.01 -15.25 -22.67
C LEU A 227 19.10 -14.08 -22.28
N GLN A 228 19.08 -13.00 -23.07
CA GLN A 228 18.20 -11.86 -22.84
C GLN A 228 16.73 -12.30 -22.91
N PHE A 229 16.36 -13.07 -23.94
CA PHE A 229 15.03 -13.62 -24.09
C PHE A 229 14.64 -14.51 -22.89
N LEU A 230 15.54 -15.40 -22.47
CA LEU A 230 15.27 -16.32 -21.35
C LEU A 230 15.05 -15.57 -20.03
N ILE A 231 15.90 -14.59 -19.73
CA ILE A 231 15.76 -13.77 -18.52
C ILE A 231 14.44 -13.00 -18.55
N ILE A 232 14.14 -12.30 -19.65
CA ILE A 232 12.88 -11.55 -19.79
C ILE A 232 11.68 -12.49 -19.64
N LEU A 233 11.71 -13.67 -20.25
CA LEU A 233 10.62 -14.64 -20.19
C LEU A 233 10.40 -15.15 -18.75
N VAL A 234 11.46 -15.45 -18.00
CA VAL A 234 11.36 -15.86 -16.59
C VAL A 234 10.71 -14.76 -15.76
N PHE A 235 11.20 -13.53 -15.85
CA PHE A 235 10.63 -12.41 -15.10
C PHE A 235 9.22 -12.03 -15.56
N LEU A 236 8.91 -12.20 -16.85
CA LEU A 236 7.55 -12.04 -17.37
C LEU A 236 6.59 -13.02 -16.70
N ILE A 237 6.96 -14.31 -16.64
CA ILE A 237 6.14 -15.34 -15.99
C ILE A 237 5.96 -15.05 -14.49
N ILE A 238 7.04 -14.70 -13.78
CA ILE A 238 6.96 -14.35 -12.35
C ILE A 238 6.08 -13.12 -12.15
N GLY A 239 6.28 -12.08 -12.96
CA GLY A 239 5.51 -10.84 -12.86
C GLY A 239 4.03 -11.02 -13.18
N VAL A 240 3.70 -11.75 -14.25
CA VAL A 240 2.31 -12.09 -14.59
C VAL A 240 1.69 -12.97 -13.49
N SER A 241 2.43 -13.93 -12.94
CA SER A 241 1.98 -14.72 -11.78
C SER A 241 1.68 -13.84 -10.56
N ALA A 242 2.54 -12.84 -10.29
CA ALA A 242 2.31 -11.87 -9.22
C ALA A 242 1.07 -11.00 -9.48
N VAL A 243 0.83 -10.52 -10.72
CA VAL A 243 -0.40 -9.76 -11.06
C VAL A 243 -1.66 -10.59 -10.78
N PHE A 244 -1.63 -11.87 -11.12
CA PHE A 244 -2.78 -12.76 -10.97
C PHE A 244 -2.79 -13.55 -9.67
N SER A 245 -1.98 -13.18 -8.66
CA SER A 245 -1.84 -13.94 -7.42
C SER A 245 -3.16 -14.07 -6.63
N GLY A 246 -4.09 -13.14 -6.82
CA GLY A 246 -5.45 -13.20 -6.25
C GLY A 246 -6.42 -14.15 -6.97
N TYR A 247 -5.99 -14.76 -8.09
CA TYR A 247 -6.82 -15.61 -8.95
C TYR A 247 -6.21 -17.01 -9.07
N PRO A 248 -6.62 -17.98 -8.21
CA PRO A 248 -6.01 -19.31 -8.16
C PRO A 248 -6.03 -20.04 -9.51
N SER A 249 -7.15 -19.98 -10.24
CA SER A 249 -7.28 -20.62 -11.55
C SER A 249 -6.31 -20.04 -12.57
N THR A 250 -6.15 -18.72 -12.60
CA THR A 250 -5.21 -18.04 -13.50
C THR A 250 -3.76 -18.34 -13.12
N THR A 251 -3.45 -18.32 -11.82
CA THR A 251 -2.13 -18.68 -11.30
C THR A 251 -1.75 -20.11 -11.66
N GLN A 252 -2.69 -21.06 -11.60
CA GLN A 252 -2.45 -22.45 -11.99
C GLN A 252 -2.11 -22.57 -13.49
N VAL A 253 -2.82 -21.84 -14.36
CA VAL A 253 -2.52 -21.81 -15.80
C VAL A 253 -1.13 -21.25 -16.05
N ILE A 254 -0.76 -20.15 -15.38
CA ILE A 254 0.57 -19.54 -15.49
C ILE A 254 1.66 -20.52 -15.01
N ASN A 255 1.43 -21.22 -13.90
CA ASN A 255 2.37 -22.21 -13.37
C ASN A 255 2.56 -23.39 -14.34
N ASN A 256 1.48 -23.89 -14.95
CA ASN A 256 1.57 -24.95 -15.96
C ASN A 256 2.36 -24.49 -17.20
N LEU A 257 2.14 -23.25 -17.64
CA LEU A 257 2.91 -22.64 -18.73
C LEU A 257 4.40 -22.54 -18.35
N ALA A 258 4.70 -22.09 -17.14
CA ALA A 258 6.06 -21.97 -16.62
C ALA A 258 6.79 -23.33 -16.62
N LEU A 259 6.12 -24.39 -16.17
CA LEU A 259 6.65 -25.75 -16.19
C LEU A 259 6.88 -26.24 -17.62
N GLY A 260 5.94 -26.02 -18.53
CA GLY A 260 6.09 -26.38 -19.95
C GLY A 260 7.29 -25.69 -20.59
N LEU A 261 7.48 -24.39 -20.33
CA LEU A 261 8.64 -23.63 -20.79
C LEU A 261 9.95 -24.16 -20.18
N ALA A 262 9.96 -24.46 -18.88
CA ALA A 262 11.14 -25.03 -18.21
C ALA A 262 11.56 -26.37 -18.84
N ILE A 263 10.59 -27.25 -19.15
CA ILE A 263 10.85 -28.52 -19.83
C ILE A 263 11.42 -28.27 -21.24
N ALA A 264 10.84 -27.34 -22.00
CA ALA A 264 11.33 -27.00 -23.33
C ALA A 264 12.79 -26.51 -23.30
N PHE A 265 13.14 -25.63 -22.35
CA PHE A 265 14.52 -25.17 -22.16
C PHE A 265 15.46 -26.30 -21.73
N ALA A 266 15.01 -27.19 -20.83
CA ALA A 266 15.79 -28.35 -20.42
C ALA A 266 16.15 -29.22 -21.63
N ILE A 267 15.20 -29.48 -22.54
CA ILE A 267 15.43 -30.25 -23.76
C ILE A 267 16.46 -29.57 -24.67
N VAL A 268 16.36 -28.24 -24.85
CA VAL A 268 17.30 -27.45 -25.65
C VAL A 268 18.73 -27.46 -25.08
N LEU A 269 18.88 -27.58 -23.76
CA LEU A 269 20.18 -27.61 -23.08
C LEU A 269 20.89 -28.98 -23.18
N ILE A 270 20.17 -30.08 -23.44
CA ILE A 270 20.75 -31.44 -23.48
C ILE A 270 21.94 -31.55 -24.46
N PRO A 271 21.85 -31.13 -25.75
CA PRO A 271 22.96 -31.25 -26.69
C PRO A 271 24.17 -30.41 -26.29
N ILE A 272 23.93 -29.22 -25.72
CA ILE A 272 24.96 -28.30 -25.27
C ILE A 272 25.73 -28.91 -24.09
N ALA A 273 25.01 -29.43 -23.09
CA ALA A 273 25.59 -30.10 -21.95
C ALA A 273 26.43 -31.32 -22.37
N PHE A 274 25.93 -32.13 -23.31
CA PHE A 274 26.66 -33.28 -23.85
C PHE A 274 27.94 -32.86 -24.59
N TYR A 275 27.87 -31.80 -25.42
CA TYR A 275 29.03 -31.25 -26.12
C TYR A 275 30.10 -30.76 -25.15
N LEU A 276 29.72 -29.99 -24.13
CA LEU A 276 30.65 -29.46 -23.12
C LEU A 276 31.28 -30.58 -22.29
N ALA A 277 30.49 -31.57 -21.85
CA ALA A 277 30.99 -32.75 -21.14
C ALA A 277 32.00 -33.53 -21.98
N LYS A 278 31.68 -33.78 -23.26
CA LYS A 278 32.59 -34.45 -24.20
C LYS A 278 33.89 -33.66 -24.41
N LYS A 279 33.80 -32.33 -24.56
CA LYS A 279 34.96 -31.45 -24.72
C LYS A 279 35.87 -31.50 -23.48
N ALA A 280 35.30 -31.38 -22.28
CA ALA A 280 36.03 -31.45 -21.01
C ALA A 280 36.76 -32.79 -20.82
N LEU A 281 36.11 -33.90 -21.16
CA LEU A 281 36.72 -35.23 -21.12
C LEU A 281 37.90 -35.36 -22.09
N MET A 282 37.82 -34.75 -23.27
CA MET A 282 38.92 -34.78 -24.25
C MET A 282 40.12 -33.91 -23.85
N THR A 283 39.90 -32.77 -23.18
CA THR A 283 41.00 -31.95 -22.63
C THR A 283 41.68 -32.64 -21.44
N ALA A 284 40.89 -33.26 -20.54
CA ALA A 284 41.45 -34.03 -19.43
C ALA A 284 42.34 -35.19 -19.91
N LYS A 285 41.97 -35.84 -21.02
CA LYS A 285 42.73 -36.93 -21.62
C LYS A 285 43.99 -36.48 -22.40
N LYS A 286 44.16 -35.19 -22.67
CA LYS A 286 45.34 -34.63 -23.36
C LYS A 286 46.37 -34.01 -22.42
N GLY A 287 46.02 -33.81 -21.14
CA GLY A 287 46.87 -33.18 -20.13
C GLY A 287 47.46 -34.13 -19.06
N GLY A 288 47.23 -35.43 -19.18
CA GLY A 288 47.86 -36.49 -18.39
C GLY A 288 48.54 -37.50 -19.30
#